data_AF-A0A819ICV9-F1
#
_entry.id   AF-A0A819ICV9-F1
#
_cell.length_a   1.000
_cell.length_b   1.000
_cell.length_c   1.000
_cell.angle_alpha   90.00
_cell.angle_beta   90.00
_cell.angle_gamma   90.00
#
_symmetry.space_group_name_H-M   'P 1'
#
loop_
_entity.id
_entity.type
_entity.pdbx_description
1 polymer ?
#
loop_
_entity_poly.entity_id
_entity_poly.type
_entity_poly.pdbx_seq_one_letter_code
_entity_poly.pdbx_strand_id
1 'polypeptide(L)'
;MADVTWDEIRNLRADFLNLQLTETANKLSERNCVELIGLLVKEGLLNVIYTTDGKDIITEQRLIREILDEIYANGGRINIVDLAQHLRIDLTYIEGKIGDVCKEDPTLQFTLGQFISADYTNRLVEEINDMLVERGLIPFSELIRQFDLPTEYLNSIVTNRIIGSTLNGIKFESGTLYTENYVRLQQNILIGCLQAAFLPVRVNEIIKTTRVNENLIQSLIVNLIRDNRINGNLLGTTKENSIFYPKVYTDAQAKYIESFFTQNGYIEYSLVRNLGVNDPEGQTKLVLKDRKQILFLISGCIDLLKFLPQLEMNIEQGLVTNEYVDITTLMPNSFNENDIEKLFKTELSLKELIKSSGGELISNTFILAKELQDKIDKKLNDICQEYAEKESAQCTPQMYAAVLQGNIALASASSKGATAK
;
A
#
# COMPACT_ATOMS: atom_id res chain seq x y z
N MET A 1 13.07 -65.21 -36.53
CA MET A 1 11.60 -65.39 -36.49
C MET A 1 10.97 -64.60 -37.65
N ALA A 2 11.36 -64.88 -38.89
CA ALA A 2 10.96 -64.08 -40.07
C ALA A 2 10.23 -64.89 -41.17
N ASP A 3 10.11 -66.22 -41.00
CA ASP A 3 9.39 -67.09 -41.95
C ASP A 3 7.89 -67.21 -41.64
N VAL A 4 7.46 -66.90 -40.41
CA VAL A 4 6.05 -67.02 -39.97
C VAL A 4 5.14 -65.99 -40.68
N THR A 5 5.69 -64.89 -41.19
CA THR A 5 4.91 -63.83 -41.84
C THR A 5 4.55 -64.11 -43.30
N TRP A 6 5.35 -64.89 -44.05
CA TRP A 6 5.10 -65.11 -45.48
C TRP A 6 4.04 -66.18 -45.74
N ASP A 7 4.04 -67.25 -44.95
CA ASP A 7 3.04 -68.31 -45.05
C ASP A 7 1.67 -67.83 -44.53
N GLU A 8 1.63 -66.99 -43.49
CA GLU A 8 0.40 -66.33 -43.04
C GLU A 8 -0.20 -65.41 -44.11
N ILE A 9 0.61 -64.59 -44.78
CA ILE A 9 0.16 -63.74 -45.90
C ILE A 9 -0.36 -64.59 -47.06
N ARG A 10 0.28 -65.73 -47.34
CA ARG A 10 -0.14 -66.64 -48.41
C ARG A 10 -1.46 -67.34 -48.09
N ASN A 11 -1.63 -67.77 -46.84
CA ASN A 11 -2.89 -68.35 -46.36
C ASN A 11 -4.02 -67.31 -46.36
N LEU A 12 -3.77 -66.09 -45.87
CA LEU A 12 -4.73 -64.99 -45.95
C LEU A 12 -5.15 -64.68 -47.40
N ARG A 13 -4.22 -64.73 -48.35
CA ARG A 13 -4.54 -64.57 -49.78
C ARG A 13 -5.38 -65.72 -50.33
N ALA A 14 -5.06 -66.96 -49.94
CA ALA A 14 -5.84 -68.13 -50.36
C ALA A 14 -7.26 -68.09 -49.77
N ASP A 15 -7.39 -67.73 -48.51
CA ASP A 15 -8.67 -67.54 -47.82
C ASP A 15 -9.49 -66.40 -48.44
N PHE A 16 -8.84 -65.28 -48.78
CA PHE A 16 -9.48 -64.18 -49.48
C PHE A 16 -9.98 -64.59 -50.88
N LEU A 17 -9.18 -65.35 -51.63
CA LEU A 17 -9.58 -65.86 -52.93
C LEU A 17 -10.76 -66.84 -52.82
N ASN A 18 -10.73 -67.72 -51.82
CA ASN A 18 -11.81 -68.65 -51.52
C ASN A 18 -13.10 -67.91 -51.13
N LEU A 19 -13.01 -66.85 -50.31
CA LEU A 19 -14.14 -66.00 -49.94
C LEU A 19 -14.70 -65.23 -51.15
N GLN A 20 -13.87 -64.81 -52.10
CA GLN A 20 -14.34 -64.18 -53.34
C GLN A 20 -15.04 -65.16 -54.30
N LEU A 21 -14.57 -66.41 -54.35
CA LEU A 21 -15.15 -67.47 -55.19
C LEU A 21 -16.41 -68.09 -54.58
N THR A 22 -16.60 -67.96 -53.26
CA THR A 22 -17.80 -68.43 -52.58
C THR A 22 -18.96 -67.46 -52.87
N GLU A 23 -19.80 -67.80 -53.85
CA GLU A 23 -21.04 -67.05 -54.08
C GLU A 23 -21.98 -67.21 -52.88
N THR A 24 -22.07 -66.17 -52.05
CA THR A 24 -23.06 -66.11 -50.99
C THR A 24 -24.46 -66.00 -51.61
N ALA A 25 -25.36 -66.91 -51.25
CA ALA A 25 -26.69 -67.06 -51.86
C ALA A 25 -27.60 -65.82 -51.73
N ASN A 26 -27.25 -64.85 -50.89
CA ASN A 26 -27.96 -63.59 -50.74
C ASN A 26 -26.95 -62.43 -50.69
N LYS A 27 -26.54 -61.92 -51.84
CA LYS A 27 -25.89 -60.60 -51.92
C LYS A 27 -26.95 -59.53 -51.66
N LEU A 28 -26.97 -59.00 -50.45
CA LEU A 28 -27.68 -57.75 -50.17
C LEU A 28 -27.02 -56.64 -50.98
N SER A 29 -27.77 -56.06 -51.92
CA SER A 29 -27.35 -54.84 -52.59
C SER A 29 -27.37 -53.69 -51.58
N GLU A 30 -26.53 -52.67 -51.77
CA GLU A 30 -26.51 -51.47 -50.92
C GLU A 30 -27.91 -50.86 -50.78
N ARG A 31 -28.69 -50.86 -51.86
CA ARG A 31 -30.08 -50.40 -51.88
C ARG A 31 -30.98 -51.22 -50.94
N ASN A 32 -30.83 -52.54 -50.93
CA ASN A 32 -31.60 -53.41 -50.03
C ASN A 32 -31.17 -53.20 -48.57
N CYS A 33 -29.89 -52.93 -48.30
CA CYS A 33 -29.41 -52.60 -46.95
C CYS A 33 -30.03 -51.28 -46.45
N VAL A 34 -30.07 -50.24 -47.28
CA VAL A 34 -30.68 -48.95 -46.93
C VAL A 34 -32.18 -49.09 -46.67
N GLU A 35 -32.90 -49.86 -47.49
CA GLU A 35 -34.33 -50.13 -47.29
C GLU A 35 -34.61 -50.92 -45.99
N LEU A 36 -33.78 -51.91 -45.66
CA LEU A 36 -33.88 -52.65 -44.41
C LEU A 36 -33.59 -51.76 -43.18
N ILE A 37 -32.58 -50.91 -43.25
CA ILE A 37 -32.30 -49.93 -42.19
C ILE A 37 -33.47 -48.96 -42.06
N GLY A 38 -34.02 -48.46 -43.16
CA GLY A 38 -35.21 -47.60 -43.15
C GLY A 38 -36.44 -48.27 -42.53
N LEU A 39 -36.65 -49.57 -42.78
CA LEU A 39 -37.70 -50.36 -42.13
C LEU A 39 -37.46 -50.49 -40.62
N LEU A 40 -36.23 -50.76 -40.19
CA LEU A 40 -35.87 -50.88 -38.77
C LEU A 40 -36.01 -49.55 -38.01
N VAL A 41 -35.69 -48.43 -38.66
CA VAL A 41 -35.92 -47.08 -38.11
C VAL A 41 -37.42 -46.79 -37.99
N LYS A 42 -38.23 -47.16 -38.99
CA LYS A 42 -39.68 -46.95 -39.00
C LYS A 42 -40.39 -47.76 -37.89
N GLU A 43 -39.91 -48.97 -37.61
CA GLU A 43 -40.39 -49.82 -36.51
C GLU A 43 -39.86 -49.36 -35.13
N GLY A 44 -39.03 -48.30 -35.08
CA GLY A 44 -38.50 -47.74 -33.84
C GLY A 44 -37.45 -48.61 -33.14
N LEU A 45 -36.93 -49.64 -33.82
CA LEU A 45 -35.97 -50.58 -33.27
C LEU A 45 -34.53 -50.05 -33.33
N LEU A 46 -34.27 -49.04 -34.16
CA LEU A 46 -32.92 -48.53 -34.42
C LEU A 46 -32.91 -47.00 -34.53
N ASN A 47 -32.10 -46.36 -33.70
CA ASN A 47 -31.89 -44.91 -33.72
C ASN A 47 -30.57 -44.62 -34.46
N VAL A 48 -30.67 -43.97 -35.61
CA VAL A 48 -29.55 -43.73 -36.53
C VAL A 48 -29.32 -42.25 -36.70
N ILE A 49 -28.05 -41.85 -36.73
CA ILE A 49 -27.60 -40.51 -37.09
C ILE A 49 -27.00 -40.59 -38.49
N TYR A 50 -27.41 -39.68 -39.36
CA TYR A 50 -26.86 -39.57 -40.71
C TYR A 50 -25.71 -38.55 -40.69
N THR A 51 -24.63 -38.87 -41.39
CA THR A 51 -23.58 -37.89 -41.69
C THR A 51 -24.09 -36.81 -42.64
N THR A 52 -23.49 -35.62 -42.61
CA THR A 52 -23.85 -34.50 -43.49
C THR A 52 -23.63 -34.82 -44.98
N ASP A 53 -22.73 -35.77 -45.28
CA ASP A 53 -22.50 -36.32 -46.62
C ASP A 53 -23.58 -37.34 -47.05
N GLY A 54 -24.43 -37.78 -46.13
CA GLY A 54 -25.52 -38.74 -46.35
C GLY A 54 -25.07 -40.17 -46.70
N LYS A 55 -23.77 -40.45 -46.61
CA LYS A 55 -23.16 -41.74 -46.99
C LYS A 55 -23.09 -42.72 -45.84
N ASP A 56 -22.81 -42.22 -44.64
CA ASP A 56 -22.59 -43.05 -43.46
C ASP A 56 -23.74 -42.92 -42.46
N ILE A 57 -24.14 -44.08 -41.94
CA ILE A 57 -25.21 -44.32 -40.97
C ILE A 57 -24.52 -44.71 -39.67
N ILE A 58 -24.58 -43.83 -38.67
CA ILE A 58 -23.85 -43.97 -37.41
C ILE A 58 -24.84 -44.23 -36.28
N THR A 59 -24.57 -45.24 -35.46
CA THR A 59 -25.32 -45.50 -34.22
C THR A 59 -24.83 -44.60 -33.09
N GLU A 60 -25.68 -44.27 -32.13
CA GLU A 60 -25.31 -43.38 -31.01
C GLU A 60 -24.07 -43.84 -30.21
N GLN A 61 -23.91 -45.15 -29.98
CA GLN A 61 -22.74 -45.71 -29.28
C GLN A 61 -21.45 -45.58 -30.09
N ARG A 62 -21.56 -45.67 -31.42
CA ARG A 62 -20.42 -45.48 -32.34
C ARG A 62 -19.99 -44.03 -32.32
N LEU A 63 -20.95 -43.10 -32.32
CA LEU A 63 -20.68 -41.67 -32.24
C LEU A 63 -19.92 -41.30 -30.96
N ILE A 64 -20.30 -41.85 -29.80
CA ILE A 64 -19.59 -41.59 -28.54
C ILE A 64 -18.13 -42.04 -28.63
N ARG A 65 -17.86 -43.23 -29.17
CA ARG A 65 -16.49 -43.73 -29.34
C ARG A 65 -15.69 -42.87 -30.32
N GLU A 66 -16.28 -42.50 -31.45
CA GLU A 66 -15.61 -41.64 -32.43
C GLU A 66 -15.30 -40.25 -31.86
N ILE A 67 -16.19 -39.69 -31.04
CA ILE A 67 -15.91 -38.43 -30.32
C ILE A 67 -14.72 -38.61 -29.38
N LEU A 68 -14.65 -39.70 -28.61
CA LEU A 68 -13.52 -39.98 -27.72
C LEU A 68 -12.22 -40.15 -28.51
N ASP A 69 -12.23 -40.95 -29.56
CA ASP A 69 -11.06 -41.20 -30.42
C ASP A 69 -10.54 -39.91 -31.05
N GLU A 70 -11.42 -39.02 -31.51
CA GLU A 70 -11.03 -37.69 -32.03
C GLU A 70 -10.45 -36.78 -30.95
N ILE A 71 -10.98 -36.82 -29.72
CA ILE A 71 -10.40 -36.07 -28.59
C ILE A 71 -8.98 -36.57 -28.29
N TYR A 72 -8.77 -37.89 -28.27
CA TYR A 72 -7.44 -38.49 -28.06
C TYR A 72 -6.48 -38.18 -29.22
N ALA A 73 -6.95 -38.24 -30.46
CA ALA A 73 -6.17 -37.92 -31.66
C ALA A 73 -5.69 -36.46 -31.67
N ASN A 74 -6.55 -35.53 -31.25
CA ASN A 74 -6.21 -34.11 -31.14
C ASN A 74 -5.51 -33.73 -29.83
N GLY A 75 -4.93 -34.71 -29.14
CA GLY A 75 -4.09 -34.47 -27.96
C GLY A 75 -4.88 -33.98 -26.75
N GLY A 76 -6.18 -34.26 -26.67
CA GLY A 76 -7.00 -34.04 -25.48
C GLY A 76 -7.71 -32.68 -25.40
N ARG A 77 -7.65 -31.84 -26.44
CA ARG A 77 -8.42 -30.59 -26.54
C ARG A 77 -9.04 -30.44 -27.93
N ILE A 78 -10.36 -30.26 -28.01
CA ILE A 78 -11.05 -30.00 -29.28
C ILE A 78 -12.29 -29.13 -29.08
N ASN A 79 -12.54 -28.21 -30.02
CA ASN A 79 -13.77 -27.43 -30.07
C ASN A 79 -14.89 -28.27 -30.73
N ILE A 80 -16.14 -28.15 -30.27
CA ILE A 80 -17.25 -28.91 -30.87
C ILE A 80 -17.43 -28.57 -32.35
N VAL A 81 -17.18 -27.33 -32.77
CA VAL A 81 -17.32 -26.95 -34.18
C VAL A 81 -16.30 -27.71 -35.05
N ASP A 82 -15.07 -27.84 -34.58
CA ASP A 82 -14.03 -28.59 -35.28
C ASP A 82 -14.33 -30.09 -35.22
N LEU A 83 -14.81 -30.59 -34.08
CA LEU A 83 -15.25 -31.98 -33.92
C LEU A 83 -16.37 -32.34 -34.92
N ALA A 84 -17.35 -31.44 -35.10
CA ALA A 84 -18.43 -31.60 -36.07
C ALA A 84 -17.93 -31.66 -37.52
N GLN A 85 -16.88 -30.90 -37.84
CA GLN A 85 -16.23 -30.94 -39.15
C GLN A 85 -15.43 -32.22 -39.38
N HIS A 86 -14.66 -32.68 -38.39
CA HIS A 86 -13.88 -33.92 -38.49
C HIS A 86 -14.80 -35.14 -38.62
N LEU A 87 -15.84 -35.23 -37.79
CA LEU A 87 -16.81 -36.33 -37.83
C LEU A 87 -17.83 -36.20 -38.96
N ARG A 88 -17.97 -35.01 -39.57
CA ARG A 88 -18.99 -34.69 -40.59
C ARG A 88 -20.40 -35.00 -40.11
N ILE A 89 -20.70 -34.56 -38.89
CA ILE A 89 -21.99 -34.75 -38.23
C ILE A 89 -22.52 -33.39 -37.81
N ASP A 90 -23.83 -33.19 -37.91
CA ASP A 90 -24.46 -31.95 -37.47
C ASP A 90 -24.23 -31.69 -35.98
N LEU A 91 -23.92 -30.43 -35.67
CA LEU A 91 -23.57 -29.95 -34.33
C LEU A 91 -24.62 -30.33 -33.28
N THR A 92 -25.90 -30.29 -33.64
CA THR A 92 -27.05 -30.59 -32.77
C THR A 92 -26.98 -32.00 -32.18
N TYR A 93 -26.52 -32.99 -32.96
CA TYR A 93 -26.40 -34.37 -32.47
C TYR A 93 -25.23 -34.52 -31.50
N ILE A 94 -24.13 -33.82 -31.75
CA ILE A 94 -22.96 -33.83 -30.87
C ILE A 94 -23.30 -33.12 -29.55
N GLU A 95 -23.97 -31.97 -29.59
CA GLU A 95 -24.42 -31.23 -28.41
C GLU A 95 -25.33 -32.08 -27.50
N GLY A 96 -26.26 -32.84 -28.09
CA GLY A 96 -27.13 -33.75 -27.36
C GLY A 96 -26.37 -34.92 -26.69
N LYS A 97 -25.17 -35.25 -27.15
CA LYS A 97 -24.36 -36.39 -26.67
C LYS A 97 -23.20 -36.01 -25.76
N ILE A 98 -22.91 -34.71 -25.57
CA ILE A 98 -21.87 -34.23 -24.63
C ILE A 98 -22.04 -34.87 -23.24
N GLY A 99 -23.27 -34.89 -22.73
CA GLY A 99 -23.56 -35.43 -21.40
C GLY A 99 -23.34 -36.94 -21.28
N ASP A 100 -23.44 -37.70 -22.37
CA ASP A 100 -23.18 -39.14 -22.37
C ASP A 100 -21.68 -39.42 -22.52
N VAL A 101 -20.96 -38.62 -23.31
CA VAL A 101 -19.49 -38.68 -23.42
C VAL A 101 -18.82 -38.41 -22.07
N CYS A 102 -19.28 -37.39 -21.33
CA CYS A 102 -18.76 -37.09 -19.99
C CYS A 102 -19.10 -38.17 -18.93
N LYS A 103 -20.10 -39.03 -19.17
CA LYS A 103 -20.39 -40.18 -18.29
C LYS A 103 -19.48 -41.37 -18.60
N GLU A 104 -19.17 -41.61 -19.87
CA GLU A 104 -18.25 -42.68 -20.26
C GLU A 104 -16.82 -42.39 -19.81
N ASP A 105 -16.37 -41.15 -19.94
CA ASP A 105 -15.07 -40.73 -19.45
C ASP A 105 -15.20 -39.54 -18.46
N PRO A 106 -15.16 -39.81 -17.14
CA PRO A 106 -15.29 -38.78 -16.11
C PRO A 106 -14.06 -37.86 -16.02
N THR A 107 -12.98 -38.17 -16.75
CA THR A 107 -11.77 -37.33 -16.80
C THR A 107 -11.91 -36.17 -17.79
N LEU A 108 -12.90 -36.22 -18.69
CA LEU A 108 -13.21 -35.16 -19.63
C LEU A 108 -14.01 -34.05 -18.97
N GLN A 109 -13.58 -32.82 -19.20
CA GLN A 109 -14.30 -31.63 -18.79
C GLN A 109 -14.76 -30.87 -20.04
N PHE A 110 -16.01 -30.44 -20.02
CA PHE A 110 -16.58 -29.63 -21.09
C PHE A 110 -16.71 -28.17 -20.64
N THR A 111 -15.98 -27.25 -21.28
CA THR A 111 -15.96 -25.83 -20.93
C THR A 111 -16.09 -24.97 -22.20
N LEU A 112 -17.08 -24.07 -22.23
CA LEU A 112 -17.28 -23.06 -23.30
C LEU A 112 -17.20 -23.61 -24.73
N GLY A 113 -17.79 -24.77 -25.00
CA GLY A 113 -17.76 -25.36 -26.34
C GLY A 113 -16.51 -26.16 -26.65
N GLN A 114 -15.68 -26.49 -25.65
CA GLN A 114 -14.47 -27.28 -25.82
C GLN A 114 -14.47 -28.49 -24.88
N PHE A 115 -14.04 -29.64 -25.40
CA PHE A 115 -13.67 -30.79 -24.59
C PHE A 115 -12.21 -30.67 -24.18
N ILE A 116 -11.93 -30.88 -22.90
CA ILE A 116 -10.59 -30.85 -22.33
C ILE A 116 -10.40 -32.09 -21.47
N SER A 117 -9.43 -32.92 -21.84
CA SER A 117 -9.03 -34.10 -21.09
C SER A 117 -8.15 -33.74 -19.89
N ALA A 118 -8.20 -34.58 -18.86
CA ALA A 118 -7.27 -34.51 -17.73
C ALA A 118 -5.80 -34.63 -18.18
N ASP A 119 -5.51 -35.40 -19.24
CA ASP A 119 -4.14 -35.56 -19.76
C ASP A 119 -3.60 -34.30 -20.43
N TYR A 120 -4.47 -33.54 -21.09
CA TYR A 120 -4.12 -32.22 -21.60
C TYR A 120 -3.84 -31.26 -20.43
N THR A 121 -4.71 -31.30 -19.41
CA THR A 121 -4.55 -30.48 -18.20
C THR A 121 -3.24 -30.78 -17.48
N ASN A 122 -2.86 -32.06 -17.38
CA ASN A 122 -1.60 -32.48 -16.75
C ASN A 122 -0.38 -31.96 -17.50
N ARG A 123 -0.34 -32.11 -18.83
CA ARG A 123 0.74 -31.58 -19.67
C ARG A 123 0.83 -30.06 -19.58
N LEU A 124 -0.31 -29.37 -19.58
CA LEU A 124 -0.36 -27.92 -19.40
C LEU A 124 0.21 -27.50 -18.04
N VAL A 125 -0.09 -28.24 -16.97
CA VAL A 125 0.47 -27.96 -15.63
C VAL A 125 1.98 -28.17 -15.62
N GLU A 126 2.49 -29.21 -16.26
CA GLU A 126 3.93 -29.47 -16.40
C GLU A 126 4.62 -28.35 -17.19
N GLU A 127 4.05 -27.93 -18.32
CA GLU A 127 4.58 -26.81 -19.12
C GLU A 127 4.61 -25.49 -18.35
N ILE A 128 3.52 -25.15 -17.65
CA ILE A 128 3.47 -23.94 -16.80
C ILE A 128 4.53 -24.03 -15.70
N ASN A 129 4.72 -25.21 -15.12
CA ASN A 129 5.74 -25.41 -14.09
C ASN A 129 7.15 -25.22 -14.65
N ASP A 130 7.49 -25.80 -15.80
CA ASP A 130 8.80 -25.66 -16.42
C ASP A 130 9.09 -24.18 -16.76
N MET A 131 8.10 -23.48 -17.31
CA MET A 131 8.20 -22.04 -17.53
C MET A 131 8.41 -21.26 -16.22
N LEU A 132 7.74 -21.65 -15.13
CA LEU A 132 7.88 -20.99 -13.82
C LEU A 132 9.26 -21.26 -13.21
N VAL A 133 9.80 -22.46 -13.37
CA VAL A 133 11.15 -22.80 -12.90
C VAL A 133 12.20 -22.02 -13.69
N GLU A 134 12.03 -21.88 -15.00
CA GLU A 134 12.96 -21.15 -15.87
C GLU A 134 12.94 -19.63 -15.58
N ARG A 135 11.74 -19.03 -15.52
CA ARG A 135 11.58 -17.57 -15.43
C ARG A 135 11.45 -17.03 -14.02
N GLY A 136 10.96 -17.84 -13.07
CA GLY A 136 10.65 -17.46 -11.69
C GLY A 136 9.39 -16.58 -11.51
N LEU A 137 8.92 -15.95 -12.59
CA LEU A 137 7.82 -15.00 -12.65
C LEU A 137 7.02 -15.23 -13.95
N ILE A 138 5.70 -15.41 -13.84
CA ILE A 138 4.81 -15.39 -15.01
C ILE A 138 3.52 -14.62 -14.69
N PRO A 139 3.22 -13.54 -15.42
CA PRO A 139 1.93 -12.86 -15.30
C PRO A 139 0.81 -13.74 -15.87
N PHE A 140 -0.32 -13.79 -15.18
CA PHE A 140 -1.45 -14.64 -15.59
C PHE A 140 -2.04 -14.23 -16.95
N SER A 141 -1.92 -12.96 -17.32
CA SER A 141 -2.31 -12.46 -18.64
C SER A 141 -1.48 -13.05 -19.79
N GLU A 142 -0.23 -13.43 -19.54
CA GLU A 142 0.61 -14.12 -20.53
C GLU A 142 0.15 -15.56 -20.73
N LEU A 143 -0.19 -16.26 -19.65
CA LEU A 143 -0.73 -17.62 -19.72
C LEU A 143 -2.04 -17.67 -20.51
N ILE A 144 -2.95 -16.73 -20.28
CA ILE A 144 -4.21 -16.65 -21.04
C ILE A 144 -3.94 -16.48 -22.54
N ARG A 145 -2.99 -15.61 -22.91
CA ARG A 145 -2.65 -15.36 -24.31
C ARG A 145 -1.96 -16.53 -24.98
N GLN A 146 -1.10 -17.24 -24.25
CA GLN A 146 -0.34 -18.35 -24.80
C GLN A 146 -1.18 -19.61 -24.98
N PHE A 147 -2.04 -19.92 -24.01
CA PHE A 147 -2.85 -21.14 -24.04
C PHE A 147 -4.25 -20.92 -24.66
N ASP A 148 -4.66 -19.68 -24.90
CA ASP A 148 -6.00 -19.32 -25.40
C ASP A 148 -7.11 -20.02 -24.62
N LEU A 149 -7.00 -19.97 -23.28
CA LEU A 149 -7.93 -20.61 -22.36
C LEU A 149 -8.70 -19.55 -21.55
N PRO A 150 -9.96 -19.83 -21.20
CA PRO A 150 -10.75 -18.96 -20.32
C PRO A 150 -10.06 -18.73 -18.97
N THR A 151 -10.07 -17.48 -18.51
CA THR A 151 -9.48 -17.05 -17.22
C THR A 151 -9.97 -17.89 -16.04
N GLU A 152 -11.27 -18.21 -15.99
CA GLU A 152 -11.87 -19.00 -14.91
C GLU A 152 -11.35 -20.44 -14.90
N TYR A 153 -11.17 -21.03 -16.09
CA TYR A 153 -10.67 -22.38 -16.24
C TYR A 153 -9.19 -22.46 -15.81
N LEU A 154 -8.34 -21.57 -16.30
CA LEU A 154 -6.94 -21.47 -15.87
C LEU A 154 -6.82 -21.23 -14.36
N ASN A 155 -7.66 -20.37 -13.77
CA ASN A 155 -7.65 -20.13 -12.32
C ASN A 155 -8.02 -21.38 -11.54
N SER A 156 -8.99 -22.17 -12.03
CA SER A 156 -9.38 -23.43 -11.41
C SER A 156 -8.24 -24.46 -11.44
N ILE A 157 -7.49 -24.53 -12.54
CA ILE A 157 -6.32 -25.42 -12.68
C ILE A 157 -5.20 -24.98 -11.74
N VAL A 158 -4.87 -23.69 -11.74
CA VAL A 158 -3.81 -23.14 -10.89
C VAL A 158 -4.14 -23.33 -9.41
N THR A 159 -5.38 -23.03 -9.00
CA THR A 159 -5.77 -23.12 -7.59
C THR A 159 -5.88 -24.56 -7.11
N ASN A 160 -6.49 -25.45 -7.91
CA ASN A 160 -6.75 -26.81 -7.48
C ASN A 160 -5.56 -27.74 -7.65
N ARG A 161 -4.78 -27.59 -8.74
CA ARG A 161 -3.68 -28.53 -9.07
C ARG A 161 -2.30 -27.98 -8.74
N ILE A 162 -2.01 -26.73 -9.10
CA ILE A 162 -0.67 -26.15 -8.88
C ILE A 162 -0.45 -25.83 -7.40
N ILE A 163 -1.44 -25.20 -6.74
CA ILE A 163 -1.35 -24.87 -5.31
C ILE A 163 -1.69 -26.09 -4.42
N GLY A 164 -2.61 -26.95 -4.89
CA GLY A 164 -3.20 -28.02 -4.07
C GLY A 164 -2.47 -29.37 -4.08
N SER A 165 -1.78 -29.76 -5.16
CA SER A 165 -1.39 -31.18 -5.31
C SER A 165 0.08 -31.51 -5.54
N THR A 166 0.95 -30.62 -6.03
CA THR A 166 2.30 -31.15 -6.41
C THR A 166 3.50 -30.20 -6.42
N LEU A 167 3.36 -28.89 -6.23
CA LEU A 167 4.50 -27.99 -6.42
C LEU A 167 4.59 -26.97 -5.27
N ASN A 168 5.19 -27.44 -4.18
CA ASN A 168 5.53 -26.64 -3.02
C ASN A 168 6.27 -25.36 -3.44
N GLY A 169 5.60 -24.23 -3.28
CA GLY A 169 6.24 -22.91 -3.33
C GLY A 169 5.70 -21.93 -4.37
N ILE A 170 4.65 -22.23 -5.14
CA ILE A 170 4.10 -21.23 -6.07
C ILE A 170 3.12 -20.32 -5.33
N LYS A 171 3.38 -19.01 -5.33
CA LYS A 171 2.50 -17.97 -4.76
C LYS A 171 1.80 -17.24 -5.89
N PHE A 172 0.48 -17.10 -5.77
CA PHE A 172 -0.32 -16.23 -6.63
C PHE A 172 -0.59 -14.92 -5.91
N GLU A 173 -0.02 -13.82 -6.42
CA GLU A 173 -0.22 -12.49 -5.85
C GLU A 173 -0.46 -11.49 -7.00
N SER A 174 -1.54 -10.72 -6.91
CA SER A 174 -1.90 -9.68 -7.88
C SER A 174 -1.92 -10.13 -9.35
N GLY A 175 -2.47 -11.32 -9.63
CA GLY A 175 -2.59 -11.83 -11.00
C GLY A 175 -1.26 -12.28 -11.62
N THR A 176 -0.26 -12.59 -10.79
CA THR A 176 1.05 -13.09 -11.23
C THR A 176 1.45 -14.29 -10.40
N LEU A 177 2.02 -15.29 -11.04
CA LEU A 177 2.56 -16.48 -10.41
C LEU A 177 4.06 -16.28 -10.14
N TYR A 178 4.45 -16.55 -8.90
CA TYR A 178 5.82 -16.45 -8.45
C TYR A 178 6.27 -17.78 -7.87
N THR A 179 7.51 -18.17 -8.13
CA THR A 179 8.15 -19.25 -7.39
C THR A 179 8.61 -18.77 -6.03
N GLU A 180 8.60 -19.66 -5.03
CA GLU A 180 9.05 -19.33 -3.68
C GLU A 180 10.54 -18.96 -3.67
N ASN A 181 11.34 -19.62 -4.49
CA ASN A 181 12.76 -19.29 -4.66
C ASN A 181 12.93 -17.86 -5.19
N TYR A 182 12.12 -17.44 -6.17
CA TYR A 182 12.13 -16.07 -6.66
C TYR A 182 11.74 -15.09 -5.56
N VAL A 183 10.65 -15.34 -4.83
CA VAL A 183 10.22 -14.48 -3.72
C VAL A 183 11.29 -14.39 -2.62
N ARG A 184 11.93 -15.50 -2.26
CA ARG A 184 13.02 -15.54 -1.26
C ARG A 184 14.24 -14.75 -1.73
N LEU A 185 14.61 -14.86 -3.01
CA LEU A 185 15.71 -14.10 -3.58
C LEU A 185 15.42 -12.60 -3.53
N GLN A 186 14.21 -12.19 -3.91
CA GLN A 186 13.77 -10.79 -3.81
C GLN A 186 13.78 -10.29 -2.36
N GLN A 187 13.30 -11.10 -1.40
CA GLN A 187 13.39 -10.78 0.02
C GLN A 187 14.84 -10.59 0.48
N ASN A 188 15.75 -11.47 0.09
CA ASN A 188 17.14 -11.41 0.51
C ASN A 188 17.87 -10.18 -0.06
N ILE A 189 17.57 -9.80 -1.32
CA ILE A 189 18.06 -8.55 -1.91
C ILE A 189 17.56 -7.35 -1.10
N LEU A 190 16.26 -7.31 -0.80
CA LEU A 190 15.67 -6.22 -0.02
C LEU A 190 16.26 -6.13 1.39
N ILE A 191 16.48 -7.26 2.05
CA ILE A 191 17.12 -7.30 3.37
C ILE A 191 18.53 -6.74 3.28
N GLY A 192 19.33 -7.17 2.30
CA GLY A 192 20.68 -6.63 2.10
C GLY A 192 20.68 -5.12 1.91
N CYS A 193 19.80 -4.60 1.06
CA CYS A 193 19.70 -3.16 0.80
C CYS A 193 19.22 -2.37 2.02
N LEU A 194 18.16 -2.83 2.69
CA LEU A 194 17.50 -2.11 3.78
C LEU A 194 18.26 -2.22 5.11
N GLN A 195 18.97 -3.33 5.36
CA GLN A 195 19.85 -3.45 6.53
C GLN A 195 21.11 -2.57 6.40
N ALA A 196 21.58 -2.34 5.17
CA ALA A 196 22.70 -1.44 4.90
C ALA A 196 22.33 0.05 4.96
N ALA A 197 21.03 0.38 5.00
CA ALA A 197 20.58 1.76 5.01
C ALA A 197 20.77 2.41 6.39
N PHE A 198 21.55 3.50 6.42
CA PHE A 198 21.72 4.34 7.63
C PHE A 198 20.88 5.62 7.61
N LEU A 199 20.34 5.97 6.45
CA LEU A 199 19.53 7.16 6.22
C LEU A 199 18.14 6.75 5.69
N PRO A 200 17.12 7.62 5.78
CA PRO A 200 15.82 7.35 5.18
C PRO A 200 15.94 7.12 3.66
N VAL A 201 15.42 5.99 3.17
CA VAL A 201 15.52 5.61 1.75
C VAL A 201 14.12 5.56 1.14
N ARG A 202 13.95 6.16 -0.04
CA ARG A 202 12.69 6.08 -0.79
C ARG A 202 12.56 4.72 -1.44
N VAL A 203 11.40 4.08 -1.32
CA VAL A 203 11.15 2.76 -1.92
C VAL A 203 11.32 2.81 -3.45
N ASN A 204 10.94 3.91 -4.10
CA ASN A 204 11.15 4.11 -5.54
C ASN A 204 12.63 4.09 -5.95
N GLU A 205 13.54 4.58 -5.10
CA GLU A 205 14.98 4.52 -5.39
C GLU A 205 15.51 3.09 -5.29
N ILE A 206 14.97 2.31 -4.34
CA ILE A 206 15.28 0.88 -4.22
C ILE A 206 14.79 0.14 -5.46
N ILE A 207 13.58 0.41 -5.93
CA ILE A 207 13.03 -0.18 -7.17
C ILE A 207 13.92 0.13 -8.39
N LYS A 208 14.44 1.37 -8.50
CA LYS A 208 15.30 1.72 -9.63
C LYS A 208 16.67 1.06 -9.56
N THR A 209 17.20 0.90 -8.35
CA THR A 209 18.55 0.37 -8.11
C THR A 209 18.57 -1.15 -8.10
N THR A 210 17.46 -1.77 -7.69
CA THR A 210 17.32 -3.22 -7.55
C THR A 210 16.36 -3.76 -8.60
N ARG A 211 16.61 -4.92 -9.18
CA ARG A 211 15.69 -5.57 -10.14
C ARG A 211 14.52 -6.25 -9.43
N VAL A 212 13.97 -5.60 -8.40
CA VAL A 212 12.86 -6.13 -7.60
C VAL A 212 11.54 -5.78 -8.28
N ASN A 213 10.62 -6.74 -8.28
CA ASN A 213 9.29 -6.52 -8.84
C ASN A 213 8.53 -5.48 -8.00
N GLU A 214 8.11 -4.40 -8.67
CA GLU A 214 7.41 -3.26 -8.06
C GLU A 214 6.11 -3.67 -7.37
N ASN A 215 5.46 -4.74 -7.82
CA ASN A 215 4.20 -5.21 -7.26
C ASN A 215 4.37 -5.90 -5.91
N LEU A 216 5.52 -6.52 -5.68
CA LEU A 216 5.78 -7.25 -4.45
C LEU A 216 6.50 -6.41 -3.39
N ILE A 217 7.24 -5.38 -3.78
CA ILE A 217 8.20 -4.75 -2.85
C ILE A 217 7.55 -4.22 -1.56
N GLN A 218 6.36 -3.63 -1.65
CA GLN A 218 5.68 -3.05 -0.48
C GLN A 218 5.15 -4.15 0.45
N SER A 219 4.49 -5.19 -0.10
CA SER A 219 4.01 -6.31 0.71
C SER A 219 5.17 -7.08 1.34
N LEU A 220 6.28 -7.25 0.60
CA LEU A 220 7.50 -7.85 1.11
C LEU A 220 8.13 -7.02 2.24
N ILE A 221 8.27 -5.70 2.10
CA ILE A 221 8.84 -4.86 3.18
C ILE A 221 7.98 -4.94 4.45
N VAL A 222 6.66 -4.85 4.33
CA VAL A 222 5.75 -4.95 5.48
C VAL A 222 5.86 -6.31 6.17
N ASN A 223 5.90 -7.40 5.38
CA ASN A 223 6.11 -8.74 5.91
C ASN A 223 7.47 -8.87 6.61
N LEU A 224 8.55 -8.31 6.03
CA LEU A 224 9.90 -8.36 6.61
C LEU A 224 10.02 -7.58 7.92
N ILE A 225 9.30 -6.45 8.05
CA ILE A 225 9.21 -5.69 9.30
C ILE A 225 8.42 -6.50 10.35
N ARG A 226 7.26 -7.06 9.97
CA ARG A 226 6.45 -7.90 10.88
C ARG A 226 7.22 -9.12 11.39
N ASP A 227 7.99 -9.75 10.51
CA ASP A 227 8.80 -10.93 10.83
C ASP A 227 10.11 -10.57 11.57
N ASN A 228 10.32 -9.29 11.93
CA ASN A 228 11.52 -8.76 12.58
C ASN A 228 12.84 -9.07 11.84
N ARG A 229 12.79 -9.26 10.52
CA ARG A 229 13.99 -9.47 9.69
C ARG A 229 14.69 -8.16 9.33
N ILE A 230 13.92 -7.07 9.30
CA ILE A 230 14.41 -5.72 9.04
C ILE A 230 13.95 -4.82 10.19
N ASN A 231 14.88 -4.05 10.74
CA ASN A 231 14.60 -3.11 11.81
C ASN A 231 14.40 -1.70 11.24
N GLY A 232 13.15 -1.29 11.16
CA GLY A 232 12.78 0.05 10.72
C GLY A 232 11.29 0.21 10.57
N ASN A 233 10.86 1.40 10.16
CA ASN A 233 9.46 1.69 9.91
C ASN A 233 9.28 2.16 8.47
N LEU A 234 8.19 1.76 7.84
CA LEU A 234 7.81 2.21 6.52
C LEU A 234 6.72 3.28 6.66
N LEU A 235 7.00 4.50 6.21
CA LEU A 235 6.02 5.57 6.14
C LEU A 235 5.54 5.73 4.70
N GLY A 236 4.22 5.67 4.50
CA GLY A 236 3.57 5.86 3.20
C GLY A 236 2.68 4.67 2.82
N THR A 237 1.53 4.98 2.23
CA THR A 237 0.54 3.97 1.80
C THR A 237 0.76 3.52 0.35
N THR A 238 1.40 4.35 -0.47
CA THR A 238 1.65 4.11 -1.89
C THR A 238 3.13 3.95 -2.19
N LYS A 239 3.46 3.09 -3.16
CA LYS A 239 4.84 2.76 -3.58
C LYS A 239 5.68 4.00 -3.91
N GLU A 240 5.08 5.01 -4.54
CA GLU A 240 5.78 6.22 -5.00
C GLU A 240 6.19 7.15 -3.85
N ASN A 241 5.40 7.19 -2.78
CA ASN A 241 5.61 8.08 -1.62
C ASN A 241 6.10 7.32 -0.37
N SER A 242 6.42 6.04 -0.51
CA SER A 242 6.89 5.22 0.61
C SER A 242 8.35 5.50 0.91
N ILE A 243 8.65 5.79 2.18
CA ILE A 243 10.00 6.03 2.69
C ILE A 243 10.25 5.06 3.84
N PHE A 244 11.34 4.31 3.75
CA PHE A 244 11.80 3.44 4.82
C PHE A 244 12.74 4.20 5.74
N TYR A 245 12.43 4.20 7.04
CA TYR A 245 13.23 4.77 8.12
C TYR A 245 13.92 3.64 8.89
N PRO A 246 15.24 3.48 8.74
CA PRO A 246 16.01 2.49 9.51
C PRO A 246 15.94 2.77 11.01
N LYS A 247 15.87 1.72 11.83
CA LYS A 247 15.82 1.87 13.29
C LYS A 247 17.08 2.57 13.84
N VAL A 248 18.24 2.30 13.26
CA VAL A 248 19.51 2.95 13.65
C VAL A 248 19.41 4.48 13.51
N TYR A 249 18.74 4.96 12.46
CA TYR A 249 18.51 6.38 12.24
C TYR A 249 17.59 6.98 13.30
N THR A 250 16.46 6.33 13.58
CA THR A 250 15.50 6.80 14.59
C THR A 250 16.08 6.77 16.01
N ASP A 251 16.88 5.75 16.32
CA ASP A 251 17.55 5.62 17.63
C ASP A 251 18.64 6.69 17.79
N ALA A 252 19.38 7.01 16.73
CA ALA A 252 20.37 8.10 16.74
C ALA A 252 19.70 9.47 16.95
N GLN A 253 18.57 9.73 16.29
CA GLN A 253 17.78 10.95 16.51
C GLN A 253 17.29 11.03 17.97
N ALA A 254 16.74 9.96 18.51
CA ALA A 254 16.27 9.90 19.88
C ALA A 254 17.40 10.15 20.89
N LYS A 255 18.56 9.51 20.69
CA LYS A 255 19.73 9.68 21.54
C LYS A 255 20.30 11.11 21.46
N TYR A 256 20.27 11.73 20.29
CA TYR A 256 20.67 13.13 20.14
C TYR A 256 19.75 14.07 20.93
N ILE A 257 18.43 13.90 20.78
CA ILE A 257 17.42 14.66 21.53
C ILE A 257 17.64 14.51 23.03
N GLU A 258 17.83 13.28 23.51
CA GLU A 258 18.06 13.02 24.93
C GLU A 258 19.37 13.65 25.42
N SER A 259 20.46 13.50 24.67
CA SER A 259 21.77 14.04 25.05
C SER A 259 21.75 15.57 25.11
N PHE A 260 21.16 16.21 24.10
CA PHE A 260 21.01 17.66 24.04
C PHE A 260 20.16 18.19 25.20
N PHE A 261 19.01 17.56 25.44
CA PHE A 261 18.11 17.95 26.53
C PHE A 261 18.77 17.75 27.91
N THR A 262 19.55 16.68 28.10
CA THR A 262 20.27 16.42 29.35
C THR A 262 21.34 17.46 29.63
N GLN A 263 22.07 17.89 28.60
CA GLN A 263 23.14 18.87 28.73
C GLN A 263 22.59 20.28 28.96
N ASN A 264 21.63 20.71 28.15
CA ASN A 264 21.19 22.10 28.11
C ASN A 264 19.94 22.39 28.96
N GLY A 265 19.15 21.37 29.32
CA GLY A 265 17.90 21.56 30.06
C GLY A 265 16.75 22.13 29.20
N TYR A 266 16.94 22.26 27.89
CA TYR A 266 15.89 22.62 26.94
C TYR A 266 16.17 21.98 25.57
N ILE A 267 15.16 21.94 24.70
CA ILE A 267 15.31 21.59 23.29
C ILE A 267 14.29 22.33 22.44
N GLU A 268 14.71 22.75 21.26
CA GLU A 268 13.91 23.53 20.32
C GLU A 268 13.32 22.63 19.24
N TYR A 269 12.06 22.85 18.85
CA TYR A 269 11.44 22.06 17.80
C TYR A 269 12.02 22.36 16.40
N SER A 270 12.62 23.53 16.21
CA SER A 270 13.40 23.87 15.01
C SER A 270 14.59 22.92 14.82
N LEU A 271 15.37 22.69 15.88
CA LEU A 271 16.49 21.76 15.89
C LEU A 271 16.02 20.33 15.62
N VAL A 272 14.92 19.91 16.24
CA VAL A 272 14.34 18.57 16.02
C VAL A 272 13.83 18.40 14.59
N ARG A 273 13.23 19.44 14.01
CA ARG A 273 12.80 19.44 12.60
C ARG A 273 14.00 19.34 11.64
N ASN A 274 15.10 20.03 11.96
CA ASN A 274 16.34 19.95 11.17
C ASN A 274 16.97 18.55 11.19
N LEU A 275 16.69 17.73 12.21
CA LEU A 275 17.10 16.32 12.24
C LEU A 275 16.26 15.44 11.30
N GLY A 276 15.24 15.98 10.60
CA GLY A 276 14.38 15.22 9.68
C GLY A 276 13.21 14.54 10.37
N VAL A 277 12.75 15.04 11.51
CA VAL A 277 11.56 14.56 12.21
C VAL A 277 10.33 15.33 11.73
N ASN A 278 9.30 14.61 11.25
CA ASN A 278 8.06 15.21 10.75
C ASN A 278 7.18 15.80 11.87
N ASP A 279 7.15 15.15 13.04
CA ASP A 279 6.43 15.63 14.24
C ASP A 279 7.41 15.82 15.43
N PRO A 280 8.00 17.02 15.58
CA PRO A 280 8.93 17.33 16.66
C PRO A 280 8.35 17.18 18.08
N GLU A 281 7.09 17.58 18.28
CA GLU A 281 6.46 17.54 19.60
C GLU A 281 6.12 16.10 20.00
N GLY A 282 5.56 15.31 19.09
CA GLY A 282 5.27 13.90 19.34
C GLY A 282 6.54 13.10 19.62
N GLN A 283 7.61 13.33 18.85
CA GLN A 283 8.87 12.61 19.03
C GLN A 283 9.57 12.99 20.35
N THR A 284 9.60 14.27 20.70
CA THR A 284 10.20 14.72 21.98
C THR A 284 9.40 14.18 23.18
N LYS A 285 8.07 14.18 23.11
CA LYS A 285 7.22 13.52 24.11
C LYS A 285 7.50 12.03 24.23
N LEU A 286 7.77 11.35 23.12
CA LEU A 286 8.07 9.91 23.09
C LEU A 286 9.43 9.59 23.71
N VAL A 287 10.45 10.38 23.41
CA VAL A 287 11.82 10.19 23.92
C VAL A 287 11.90 10.55 25.41
N LEU A 288 11.18 11.58 25.83
CA LEU A 288 11.26 12.12 27.19
C LEU A 288 10.16 11.61 28.13
N LYS A 289 9.45 10.53 27.79
CA LYS A 289 8.32 9.97 28.59
C LYS A 289 8.68 9.68 30.05
N ASP A 290 9.92 9.25 30.29
CA ASP A 290 10.37 8.82 31.62
C ASP A 290 10.77 10.00 32.52
N ARG A 291 10.93 11.20 31.95
CA ARG A 291 11.31 12.40 32.71
C ARG A 291 10.07 13.12 33.21
N LYS A 292 10.05 13.38 34.51
CA LYS A 292 8.99 14.12 35.19
C LYS A 292 9.31 15.63 35.13
N GLN A 293 8.26 16.47 35.08
CA GLN A 293 8.36 17.94 35.12
C GLN A 293 9.02 18.57 33.89
N ILE A 294 8.62 18.13 32.70
CA ILE A 294 8.96 18.80 31.44
C ILE A 294 7.79 19.67 31.01
N LEU A 295 8.07 20.92 30.69
CA LEU A 295 7.08 21.81 30.08
C LEU A 295 7.24 21.81 28.57
N PHE A 296 6.19 21.35 27.87
CA PHE A 296 6.11 21.42 26.42
C PHE A 296 5.52 22.77 26.01
N LEU A 297 6.38 23.63 25.49
CA LEU A 297 6.05 24.94 24.94
C LEU A 297 5.69 24.80 23.46
N ILE A 298 5.36 25.92 22.81
CA ILE A 298 4.98 25.97 21.39
C ILE A 298 6.24 25.83 20.52
N SER A 299 7.34 26.48 20.90
CA SER A 299 8.59 26.48 20.12
C SER A 299 9.59 25.39 20.55
N GLY A 300 9.37 24.73 21.68
CA GLY A 300 10.29 23.71 22.22
C GLY A 300 9.80 23.10 23.54
N CYS A 301 10.69 22.44 24.27
CA CYS A 301 10.42 22.00 25.63
C CYS A 301 11.57 22.32 26.59
N ILE A 302 11.21 22.52 27.85
CA ILE A 302 12.12 22.96 28.93
C ILE A 302 12.02 21.99 30.11
N ASP A 303 13.17 21.69 30.70
CA ASP A 303 13.30 21.00 31.99
C ASP A 303 13.02 21.97 33.14
N LEU A 304 11.84 21.86 33.75
CA LEU A 304 11.42 22.79 34.80
C LEU A 304 12.35 22.73 36.02
N LEU A 305 12.93 21.57 36.33
CA LEU A 305 13.81 21.41 37.49
C LEU A 305 15.11 22.20 37.37
N LYS A 306 15.64 22.35 36.15
CA LYS A 306 16.87 23.10 35.91
C LYS A 306 16.58 24.58 35.69
N PHE A 307 15.50 24.86 34.98
CA PHE A 307 15.21 26.19 34.50
C PHE A 307 14.50 27.06 35.55
N LEU A 308 13.55 26.51 36.32
CA LEU A 308 12.79 27.30 37.30
C LEU A 308 13.66 27.90 38.41
N PRO A 309 14.57 27.16 39.07
CA PRO A 309 15.34 27.76 40.18
C PRO A 309 16.25 28.90 39.71
N GLN A 310 16.82 28.78 38.50
CA GLN A 310 17.66 29.84 37.92
C GLN A 310 16.83 31.08 37.60
N LEU A 311 15.63 30.88 37.04
CA LEU A 311 14.72 31.96 36.71
C LEU A 311 14.16 32.63 37.97
N GLU A 312 13.77 31.86 38.99
CA GLU A 312 13.33 32.37 40.30
C GLU A 312 14.42 33.21 40.97
N MET A 313 15.65 32.74 41.04
CA MET A 313 16.77 33.51 41.61
C MET A 313 17.02 34.83 40.87
N ASN A 314 16.99 34.83 39.53
CA ASN A 314 17.19 36.04 38.74
C ASN A 314 16.05 37.06 38.93
N ILE A 315 14.81 36.57 39.07
CA ILE A 315 13.65 37.42 39.37
C ILE A 315 13.77 38.00 40.78
N GLU A 316 14.07 37.19 41.79
CA GLU A 316 14.25 37.65 43.16
C GLU A 316 15.36 38.71 43.26
N GLN A 317 16.51 38.47 42.62
CA GLN A 317 17.61 39.43 42.60
C GLN A 317 17.22 40.75 41.94
N GLY A 318 16.56 40.71 40.78
CA GLY A 318 16.13 41.93 40.09
C GLY A 318 15.07 42.72 40.86
N LEU A 319 14.21 42.04 41.62
CA LEU A 319 13.23 42.68 42.49
C LEU A 319 13.88 43.32 43.72
N VAL A 320 14.89 42.67 44.31
CA VAL A 320 15.65 43.23 45.44
C VAL A 320 16.50 44.44 45.02
N THR A 321 17.05 44.45 43.80
CA THR A 321 17.81 45.59 43.27
C THR A 321 16.91 46.75 42.81
N ASN A 322 15.58 46.60 42.87
CA ASN A 322 14.60 47.56 42.36
C ASN A 322 14.78 47.87 40.86
N GLU A 323 15.19 46.88 40.08
CA GLU A 323 15.37 46.99 38.62
C GLU A 323 14.21 46.29 37.89
N TYR A 324 14.20 46.38 36.57
CA TYR A 324 13.28 45.60 35.74
C TYR A 324 13.99 44.32 35.27
N VAL A 325 13.26 43.21 35.21
CA VAL A 325 13.77 41.94 34.70
C VAL A 325 13.10 41.63 33.37
N ASP A 326 13.90 41.47 32.32
CA ASP A 326 13.43 41.03 31.01
C ASP A 326 13.61 39.51 30.88
N ILE A 327 12.50 38.80 30.81
CA ILE A 327 12.48 37.35 30.78
C ILE A 327 12.94 36.82 29.41
N THR A 328 12.84 37.61 28.34
CA THR A 328 13.37 37.20 27.03
C THR A 328 14.88 37.04 27.04
N THR A 329 15.59 37.80 27.88
CA THR A 329 17.05 37.70 28.03
C THR A 329 17.48 36.45 28.80
N LEU A 330 16.56 35.84 29.56
CA LEU A 330 16.80 34.66 30.37
C LEU A 330 16.37 33.36 29.66
N MET A 331 15.52 33.47 28.64
CA MET A 331 15.09 32.35 27.82
C MET A 331 16.05 32.14 26.63
N PRO A 332 16.21 30.89 26.15
CA PRO A 332 16.89 30.67 24.88
C PRO A 332 16.21 31.43 23.73
N ASN A 333 17.01 31.97 22.80
CA ASN A 333 16.55 32.87 21.71
C ASN A 333 15.44 32.31 20.82
N SER A 334 15.18 31.01 20.87
CA SER A 334 14.19 30.32 20.05
C SER A 334 12.79 30.28 20.69
N PHE A 335 12.62 30.76 21.92
CA PHE A 335 11.33 30.86 22.59
C PHE A 335 10.71 32.24 22.38
N ASN A 336 9.40 32.26 22.09
CA ASN A 336 8.66 33.50 21.80
C ASN A 336 7.84 33.96 23.02
N GLU A 337 7.29 35.17 22.98
CA GLU A 337 6.40 35.73 24.01
C GLU A 337 5.22 34.79 24.36
N ASN A 338 4.70 34.07 23.37
CA ASN A 338 3.63 33.07 23.58
C ASN A 338 4.09 31.86 24.42
N ASP A 339 5.37 31.50 24.33
CA ASP A 339 5.95 30.43 25.14
C ASP A 339 6.12 30.89 26.60
N ILE A 340 6.51 32.15 26.79
CA ILE A 340 6.62 32.79 28.11
C ILE A 340 5.23 32.88 28.76
N GLU A 341 4.21 33.28 28.00
CA GLU A 341 2.83 33.29 28.49
C GLU A 341 2.37 31.89 28.94
N LYS A 342 2.72 30.85 28.17
CA LYS A 342 2.39 29.46 28.50
C LYS A 342 3.17 28.96 29.74
N LEU A 343 4.41 29.38 29.94
CA LEU A 343 5.20 29.15 31.15
C LEU A 343 4.48 29.71 32.38
N PHE A 344 4.13 31.00 32.37
CA PHE A 344 3.43 31.64 33.48
C PHE A 344 2.01 31.11 33.72
N LYS A 345 1.32 30.63 32.68
CA LYS A 345 0.02 29.97 32.83
C LYS A 345 0.15 28.62 33.54
N THR A 346 1.24 27.90 33.31
CA THR A 346 1.42 26.53 33.82
C THR A 346 2.04 26.53 35.22
N GLU A 347 2.99 27.43 35.49
CA GLU A 347 3.69 27.52 36.77
C GLU A 347 3.12 28.61 37.66
N LEU A 348 2.34 28.21 38.68
CA LEU A 348 1.76 29.13 39.67
C LEU A 348 2.80 29.68 40.65
N SER A 349 3.90 28.95 40.90
CA SER A 349 4.98 29.36 41.83
C SER A 349 5.61 30.68 41.42
N LEU A 350 5.87 30.88 40.13
CA LEU A 350 6.43 32.12 39.59
C LEU A 350 5.51 33.32 39.82
N LYS A 351 4.19 33.12 39.70
CA LYS A 351 3.20 34.17 39.95
C LYS A 351 3.11 34.54 41.43
N GLU A 352 3.23 33.55 42.31
CA GLU A 352 3.25 33.77 43.77
C GLU A 352 4.54 34.46 44.22
N LEU A 353 5.68 34.10 43.63
CA LEU A 353 6.98 34.72 43.88
C LEU A 353 7.00 36.20 43.46
N ILE A 354 6.47 36.53 42.27
CA ILE A 354 6.35 37.91 41.79
C ILE A 354 5.45 38.74 42.73
N LYS A 355 4.32 38.17 43.18
CA LYS A 355 3.40 38.85 44.09
C LYS A 355 3.98 39.07 45.49
N SER A 356 4.68 38.08 46.03
CA SER A 356 5.30 38.14 47.36
C SER A 356 6.53 39.06 47.40
N SER A 357 7.30 39.09 46.32
CA SER A 357 8.50 39.93 46.18
C SER A 357 8.21 41.35 45.68
N GLY A 358 6.93 41.74 45.56
CA GLY A 358 6.55 43.12 45.24
C GLY A 358 6.75 43.53 43.78
N GLY A 359 6.69 42.58 42.84
CA GLY A 359 6.76 42.85 41.40
C GLY A 359 5.40 42.86 40.69
N GLU A 360 5.31 43.54 39.55
CA GLU A 360 4.19 43.46 38.60
C GLU A 360 4.70 42.97 37.23
N LEU A 361 4.01 41.98 36.66
CA LEU A 361 4.32 41.45 35.32
C LEU A 361 3.65 42.35 34.26
N ILE A 362 4.46 43.03 33.45
CA ILE A 362 4.00 43.89 32.36
C ILE A 362 4.25 43.19 31.01
N SER A 363 3.23 43.17 30.16
CA SER A 363 3.25 42.63 28.80
C SER A 363 3.75 41.18 28.70
N ASN A 364 3.51 40.37 29.75
CA ASN A 364 3.93 38.97 29.87
C ASN A 364 5.44 38.70 29.75
N THR A 365 6.27 39.75 29.69
CA THR A 365 7.69 39.66 29.29
C THR A 365 8.61 40.39 30.25
N PHE A 366 8.12 41.47 30.87
CA PHE A 366 8.89 42.28 31.82
C PHE A 366 8.32 42.16 33.22
N ILE A 367 9.18 42.03 34.22
CA ILE A 367 8.80 42.11 35.63
C ILE A 367 9.37 43.41 36.19
N LEU A 368 8.52 44.26 36.74
CA LEU A 368 8.89 45.55 37.32
C LEU A 368 8.71 45.53 38.83
N ALA A 369 9.71 45.98 39.57
CA ALA A 369 9.57 46.23 41.01
C ALA A 369 8.61 47.40 41.26
N LYS A 370 7.67 47.24 42.20
CA LYS A 370 6.70 48.29 42.57
C LYS A 370 7.36 49.60 42.99
N GLU A 371 8.52 49.55 43.66
CA GLU A 371 9.24 50.77 44.03
C GLU A 371 9.80 51.53 42.82
N LEU A 372 10.13 50.83 41.73
CA LEU A 372 10.54 51.46 40.48
C LEU A 372 9.33 52.05 39.74
N GLN A 373 8.20 51.35 39.75
CA GLN A 373 6.93 51.84 39.23
C GLN A 373 6.49 53.12 39.95
N ASP A 374 6.53 53.15 41.29
CA ASP A 374 6.22 54.34 42.07
C ASP A 374 7.17 55.52 41.79
N LYS A 375 8.46 55.24 41.53
CA LYS A 375 9.44 56.26 41.14
C LYS A 375 9.17 56.81 39.74
N ILE A 376 8.79 55.94 38.80
CA ILE A 376 8.42 56.32 37.43
C ILE A 376 7.13 57.13 37.45
N ASP A 377 6.11 56.70 38.18
CA ASP A 377 4.82 57.39 38.29
C ASP A 377 4.98 58.76 38.96
N LYS A 378 5.83 58.89 39.98
CA LYS A 378 6.16 60.21 40.55
C LYS A 378 6.84 61.12 39.54
N LYS A 379 7.88 60.65 38.84
CA LYS A 379 8.56 61.45 37.82
C LYS A 379 7.65 61.81 36.65
N LEU A 380 6.79 60.90 36.21
CA LEU A 380 5.82 61.16 35.15
C LEU A 380 4.78 62.17 35.60
N ASN A 381 4.27 62.07 36.83
CA ASN A 381 3.36 63.06 37.37
C ASN A 381 4.02 64.43 37.54
N ASP A 382 5.29 64.49 37.97
CA ASP A 382 6.05 65.74 38.06
C ASP A 382 6.23 66.38 36.68
N ILE A 383 6.55 65.59 35.65
CA ILE A 383 6.66 66.07 34.27
C ILE A 383 5.28 66.51 33.74
N CYS A 384 4.23 65.73 33.98
CA CYS A 384 2.86 66.08 33.58
C CYS A 384 2.38 67.37 34.27
N GLN A 385 2.74 67.59 35.53
CA GLN A 385 2.48 68.85 36.24
C GLN A 385 3.28 70.00 35.62
N GLU A 386 4.56 69.80 35.30
CA GLU A 386 5.39 70.83 34.65
C GLU A 386 4.86 71.21 33.25
N TYR A 387 4.34 70.24 32.48
CA TYR A 387 3.69 70.49 31.20
C TYR A 387 2.31 71.16 31.37
N ALA A 388 1.51 70.74 32.35
CA ALA A 388 0.22 71.35 32.66
C ALA A 388 0.39 72.81 33.13
N GLU A 389 1.42 73.11 33.92
CA GLU A 389 1.76 74.46 34.35
C GLU A 389 2.20 75.33 33.16
N LYS A 390 3.03 74.79 32.25
CA LYS A 390 3.43 75.47 31.00
C LYS A 390 2.25 75.74 30.06
N GLU A 391 1.29 74.82 29.94
CA GLU A 391 0.05 75.05 29.17
C GLU A 391 -0.90 76.04 29.86
N SER A 392 -0.99 76.02 31.20
CA SER A 392 -1.83 76.97 31.96
C SER A 392 -1.34 78.42 31.83
N ALA A 393 -0.03 78.63 31.68
CA ALA A 393 0.57 79.95 31.44
C ALA A 393 0.29 80.51 30.03
N GLN A 394 -0.13 79.68 29.07
CA GLN A 394 -0.49 80.08 27.71
C GLN A 394 -2.02 80.19 27.48
N CYS A 395 -2.84 79.90 28.50
CA CYS A 395 -4.28 79.76 28.35
C CYS A 395 -5.01 81.07 28.69
N THR A 396 -5.62 81.74 27.70
CA THR A 396 -6.52 82.89 27.95
C THR A 396 -7.85 82.41 28.61
N PRO A 397 -8.57 83.28 29.35
CA PRO A 397 -9.71 82.89 30.21
C PRO A 397 -10.88 82.20 29.47
N GLN A 398 -10.91 82.26 28.13
CA GLN A 398 -11.94 81.65 27.30
C GLN A 398 -11.75 80.15 27.07
N MET A 399 -10.51 79.62 27.17
CA MET A 399 -10.25 78.17 27.02
C MET A 399 -10.60 77.37 28.28
N TYR A 400 -10.44 77.96 29.47
CA TYR A 400 -10.78 77.28 30.73
C TYR A 400 -12.29 77.00 30.86
N ALA A 401 -13.13 77.90 30.31
CA ALA A 401 -14.58 77.72 30.28
C ALA A 401 -15.05 76.61 29.31
N ALA A 402 -14.29 76.35 28.23
CA ALA A 402 -14.63 75.32 27.23
C ALA A 402 -14.29 73.89 27.70
N VAL A 403 -13.21 73.72 28.48
CA VAL A 403 -12.81 72.42 29.03
C VAL A 403 -13.77 71.96 30.14
N LEU A 404 -14.28 72.86 30.97
CA LEU A 404 -15.26 72.55 32.01
C LEU A 404 -16.64 72.12 31.47
N GLN A 405 -16.98 72.44 30.22
CA GLN A 405 -18.24 72.05 29.58
C GLN A 405 -18.15 70.78 28.70
N GLY A 406 -17.01 70.07 28.72
CA GLY A 406 -16.93 68.72 28.15
C GLY A 406 -17.09 68.64 26.63
N ASN A 407 -16.67 69.65 25.87
CA ASN A 407 -16.64 69.60 24.40
C ASN A 407 -15.19 69.55 23.88
N ILE A 408 -14.65 68.33 23.75
CA ILE A 408 -13.26 68.06 23.29
C ILE A 408 -13.07 68.30 21.77
N ALA A 409 -14.15 68.56 21.01
CA ALA A 409 -14.08 68.65 19.55
C ALA A 409 -13.46 69.94 18.98
N LEU A 410 -13.16 70.97 19.79
CA LEU A 410 -12.57 72.24 19.32
C LEU A 410 -11.08 72.40 19.67
N ALA A 411 -10.47 71.47 20.41
CA ALA A 411 -9.04 71.53 20.77
C ALA A 411 -8.09 70.90 19.72
N SER A 412 -8.62 70.14 18.74
CA SER A 412 -7.80 69.37 17.78
C SER A 412 -7.51 70.09 16.46
N ALA A 413 -7.87 71.36 16.30
CA ALA A 413 -7.84 72.02 14.99
C ALA A 413 -6.53 72.74 14.61
N SER A 414 -5.45 72.73 15.40
CA SER A 414 -4.22 73.47 15.03
C SER A 414 -2.87 72.77 15.18
N SER A 415 -2.80 71.49 15.59
CA SER A 415 -1.50 70.78 15.67
C SER A 415 -1.12 69.97 14.43
N LYS A 416 -1.84 70.11 13.30
CA LYS A 416 -1.34 69.68 11.99
C LYS A 416 -0.33 70.70 11.46
N GLY A 417 0.89 70.71 12.01
CA GLY A 417 1.91 71.64 11.56
C GLY A 417 3.19 71.70 12.38
N ALA A 418 3.77 70.56 12.75
CA ALA A 418 5.17 70.53 13.20
C ALA A 418 5.77 69.13 12.96
N THR A 419 6.23 68.91 11.75
CA THR A 419 7.30 67.97 11.44
C THR A 419 8.62 68.54 12.00
N ALA A 420 9.26 67.83 12.93
CA ALA A 420 10.70 67.98 13.18
C ALA A 420 11.24 66.73 13.90
N LYS A 421 12.16 66.06 13.18
CA LYS A 421 13.23 65.13 13.58
C LYS A 421 13.19 64.41 14.93
#